data_AF-A0A940M6C9-F1
#
_entry.id   AF-A0A940M6C9-F1
#
_cell.length_a   1.000
_cell.length_b   1.000
_cell.length_c   1.000
_cell.angle_alpha   90.00
_cell.angle_beta   90.00
_cell.angle_gamma   90.00
#
_symmetry.space_group_name_H-M   'P 1'
#
loop_
_entity.id
_entity.type
_entity.pdbx_description
1 polymer ?
#
loop_
_entity_poly.entity_id
_entity_poly.type
_entity_poly.pdbx_seq_one_letter_code
_entity_poly.pdbx_strand_id
1 'polypeptide(L)'
;MSPGAMRLSQWLTEPVPLRTVADLLGVDASKAPGLVRAHRFPCRVTKVKGRYVASAADVMQAMGIDDPIVRTGDLLAGADFARRWD
;
A
#
# COMPACT_ATOMS: atom_id res chain seq x y z
N MET A 1 -9.39 24.14 8.38
CA MET A 1 -10.11 23.10 7.62
C MET A 1 -9.51 21.76 8.03
N SER A 2 -10.18 20.99 8.89
CA SER A 2 -9.77 19.60 9.15
C SER A 2 -9.91 18.80 7.85
N PRO A 3 -8.98 17.90 7.50
CA PRO A 3 -9.09 17.10 6.29
C PRO A 3 -10.20 16.07 6.50
N GLY A 4 -11.44 16.46 6.22
CA GLY A 4 -12.63 15.71 6.63
C GLY A 4 -12.84 14.40 5.86
N ALA A 5 -12.20 14.23 4.72
CA ALA A 5 -12.30 13.07 3.86
C ALA A 5 -11.09 13.02 2.93
N MET A 6 -10.36 11.90 2.92
CA MET A 6 -9.28 11.65 1.97
C MET A 6 -9.29 10.18 1.58
N ARG A 7 -8.63 9.82 0.47
CA ARG A 7 -8.52 8.42 0.05
C ARG A 7 -7.75 7.60 1.09
N LEU A 8 -8.07 6.32 1.27
CA LEU A 8 -7.38 5.44 2.23
C LEU A 8 -5.87 5.45 1.99
N SER A 9 -5.45 5.38 0.72
CA SER A 9 -4.04 5.44 0.34
C SER A 9 -3.32 6.72 0.80
N GLN A 10 -4.05 7.83 0.95
CA GLN A 10 -3.49 9.12 1.40
C GLN A 10 -3.22 9.15 2.90
N TRP A 11 -3.90 8.31 3.68
CA TRP A 11 -3.58 8.10 5.09
C TRP A 11 -2.30 7.25 5.28
N LEU A 12 -1.91 6.48 4.26
CA LEU A 12 -0.75 5.57 4.28
C LEU A 12 0.46 6.23 3.62
N THR A 13 1.05 7.18 4.33
CA THR A 13 2.09 8.07 3.77
C THR A 13 3.45 7.40 3.56
N GLU A 14 3.73 6.32 4.29
CA GLU A 14 5.00 5.62 4.19
C GLU A 14 5.07 4.73 2.94
N PRO A 15 6.09 4.90 2.07
CA PRO A 15 6.25 4.04 0.89
C PRO A 15 6.45 2.58 1.29
N VAL A 16 5.77 1.67 0.59
CA VAL A 16 5.80 0.24 0.88
C VAL A 16 7.06 -0.39 0.26
N PRO A 17 7.95 -1.03 1.03
CA PRO A 17 9.16 -1.66 0.49
C PRO A 17 8.85 -2.78 -0.50
N LEU A 18 9.67 -2.93 -1.56
CA LEU A 18 9.47 -3.96 -2.60
C LEU A 18 9.26 -5.38 -2.05
N ARG A 19 9.97 -5.76 -0.98
CA ARG A 19 9.79 -7.07 -0.36
C ARG A 19 8.37 -7.24 0.16
N THR A 20 7.86 -6.27 0.91
CA THR A 20 6.49 -6.27 1.42
C THR A 20 5.47 -6.30 0.28
N VAL A 21 5.70 -5.54 -0.79
CA VAL A 21 4.82 -5.57 -1.97
C VAL A 21 4.84 -6.96 -2.63
N ALA A 22 6.02 -7.58 -2.74
CA ALA A 22 6.14 -8.92 -3.32
C ALA A 22 5.38 -9.96 -2.48
N ASP A 23 5.53 -9.90 -1.15
CA ASP A 23 4.82 -10.78 -0.22
C ASP A 23 3.29 -10.62 -0.35
N LEU A 24 2.79 -9.37 -0.40
CA LEU A 24 1.36 -9.06 -0.58
C LEU A 24 0.79 -9.57 -1.91
N LEU A 25 1.61 -9.57 -2.97
CA LEU A 25 1.19 -9.98 -4.31
C LEU A 25 1.52 -11.45 -4.61
N GLY A 26 1.98 -12.22 -3.63
CA GLY A 26 2.37 -13.63 -3.82
C GLY A 26 3.56 -13.82 -4.77
N VAL A 27 4.40 -12.81 -4.93
CA VAL A 27 5.62 -12.86 -5.74
C VAL A 27 6.80 -13.25 -4.86
N ASP A 28 7.62 -14.18 -5.31
CA ASP A 28 8.89 -14.52 -4.67
C ASP A 28 9.78 -13.26 -4.54
N ALA A 29 10.02 -12.83 -3.31
CA ALA A 29 10.77 -11.63 -2.99
C ALA A 29 12.19 -11.62 -3.57
N SER A 30 12.81 -12.80 -3.76
CA SER A 30 14.15 -12.91 -4.37
C SER A 30 14.14 -12.54 -5.86
N LYS A 31 13.02 -12.78 -6.55
CA LYS A 31 12.83 -12.50 -7.98
C LYS A 31 12.27 -11.10 -8.25
N ALA A 32 11.63 -10.48 -7.26
CA ALA A 32 10.99 -9.18 -7.39
C ALA A 32 11.91 -8.10 -8.01
N PRO A 33 13.18 -7.91 -7.58
CA PRO A 33 14.06 -6.93 -8.21
C PRO A 33 14.35 -7.22 -9.70
N GLY A 34 14.41 -8.49 -10.09
CA GLY A 34 14.61 -8.90 -11.49
C GLY A 34 13.37 -8.58 -12.33
N LEU A 35 12.18 -8.89 -11.80
CA LEU A 35 10.90 -8.58 -12.45
C LEU A 35 10.70 -7.07 -12.65
N VAL A 36 11.09 -6.25 -11.65
CA VAL A 36 11.02 -4.78 -11.77
C VAL A 36 11.89 -4.29 -12.92
N ARG A 37 13.15 -4.75 -13.01
CA ARG A 37 14.07 -4.38 -14.10
C ARG A 37 13.59 -4.86 -15.47
N ALA A 38 12.87 -5.98 -15.51
CA ALA A 38 12.28 -6.53 -16.73
C ALA A 38 10.91 -5.91 -17.09
N HIS A 39 10.41 -4.93 -16.33
CA HIS A 39 9.06 -4.35 -16.48
C HIS A 39 7.92 -5.39 -16.39
N ARG A 40 8.12 -6.45 -15.61
CA ARG A 40 7.15 -7.55 -15.40
C ARG A 40 6.64 -7.67 -13.97
N PHE A 41 7.03 -6.76 -13.08
CA PHE A 41 6.51 -6.76 -11.71
C PHE A 41 5.06 -6.26 -11.70
N PRO A 42 4.13 -6.94 -11.00
CA PRO A 42 2.68 -6.69 -11.08
C PRO A 42 2.21 -5.41 -10.38
N CYS A 43 3.12 -4.62 -9.83
CA CYS A 43 2.83 -3.34 -9.19
C CYS A 43 3.80 -2.28 -9.70
N ARG A 44 3.34 -1.05 -9.84
CA ARG A 44 4.23 0.07 -10.11
C ARG A 44 5.13 0.30 -8.90
N VAL A 45 6.43 0.49 -9.15
CA VAL A 45 7.42 0.81 -8.12
C VAL A 45 8.30 1.96 -8.59
N THR A 46 8.79 2.74 -7.63
CA THR A 46 9.77 3.80 -7.84
C THR A 46 11.02 3.52 -6.99
N LYS A 47 12.09 4.29 -7.21
CA LYS A 47 13.34 4.13 -6.47
C LYS A 47 13.55 5.31 -5.54
N VAL A 48 13.56 5.07 -4.23
CA VAL A 48 13.81 6.08 -3.18
C VAL A 48 15.05 5.68 -2.40
N LYS A 49 16.05 6.57 -2.34
CA LYS A 49 17.33 6.32 -1.65
C LYS A 49 17.96 4.96 -2.02
N GLY A 50 17.90 4.60 -3.30
CA GLY A 50 18.47 3.36 -3.83
C GLY A 50 17.60 2.10 -3.68
N ARG A 51 16.46 2.17 -2.98
CA ARG A 51 15.56 1.03 -2.72
C ARG A 51 14.28 1.14 -3.56
N TYR A 52 13.78 0.02 -4.05
CA TYR A 52 12.47 -0.03 -4.71
C TYR A 52 11.35 0.03 -3.67
N VAL A 53 10.39 0.92 -3.91
CA VAL A 53 9.20 1.12 -3.08
C VAL A 53 7.97 1.35 -3.95
N ALA A 54 6.78 1.09 -3.42
CA ALA A 54 5.50 1.42 -4.05
C ALA A 54 4.72 2.43 -3.19
N SER A 55 3.84 3.21 -3.83
CA SER A 55 2.83 3.95 -3.06
C SER A 55 1.74 2.99 -2.56
N ALA A 56 1.07 3.33 -1.46
CA ALA A 56 -0.07 2.54 -0.99
C ALA A 56 -1.16 2.41 -2.07
N ALA A 57 -1.40 3.46 -2.86
CA ALA A 57 -2.35 3.44 -3.97
C ALA A 57 -1.99 2.40 -5.04
N ASP A 58 -0.72 2.35 -5.46
CA ASP A 58 -0.26 1.37 -6.45
C ASP A 58 -0.41 -0.08 -5.93
N VAL A 59 -0.12 -0.30 -4.65
CA VAL A 59 -0.26 -1.62 -4.00
C VAL A 59 -1.72 -2.04 -3.94
N MET A 60 -2.61 -1.15 -3.48
CA MET A 60 -4.06 -1.42 -3.42
C MET A 60 -4.61 -1.74 -4.81
N GLN A 61 -4.25 -0.96 -5.83
CA GLN A 61 -4.64 -1.23 -7.20
C GLN A 61 -4.14 -2.61 -7.68
N ALA A 62 -2.88 -2.94 -7.42
CA ALA A 62 -2.30 -4.24 -7.80
C ALA A 62 -2.97 -5.43 -7.08
N MET A 63 -3.49 -5.20 -5.88
CA MET A 63 -4.26 -6.18 -5.11
C MET A 63 -5.75 -6.24 -5.51
N GLY A 64 -6.22 -5.36 -6.40
CA GLY A 64 -7.64 -5.23 -6.70
C GLY A 64 -8.48 -4.65 -5.56
N ILE A 65 -7.84 -3.91 -4.65
CA ILE A 65 -8.50 -3.20 -3.56
C ILE A 65 -8.84 -1.79 -4.03
N ASP A 66 -10.12 -1.43 -3.93
CA ASP A 66 -10.57 -0.06 -4.15
C ASP A 66 -9.91 0.89 -3.15
N ASP A 67 -9.63 2.12 -3.57
CA ASP A 67 -9.11 3.17 -2.69
C ASP A 67 -10.28 4.05 -2.19
N PRO A 68 -11.03 3.66 -1.14
CA PRO A 68 -12.23 4.37 -0.73
C PRO A 68 -11.89 5.73 -0.13
N ILE A 69 -12.89 6.61 -0.08
CA ILE A 69 -12.81 7.84 0.70
C ILE A 69 -13.04 7.48 2.18
N VAL A 70 -12.08 7.81 3.02
CA VAL A 70 -12.06 7.55 4.46
C VAL A 70 -12.05 8.88 5.21
N ARG A 71 -12.96 9.01 6.18
CA ARG A 71 -13.04 10.12 7.13
C ARG A 71 -12.35 9.73 8.43
N THR A 72 -11.95 10.72 9.23
CA THR A 72 -11.37 10.48 10.56
C THR A 72 -12.28 9.61 11.45
N GLY A 73 -13.60 9.80 11.36
CA GLY A 73 -14.56 8.98 12.11
C GLY A 73 -14.54 7.50 11.71
N ASP A 74 -14.30 7.19 10.44
CA ASP A 74 -14.22 5.81 9.93
C ASP A 74 -12.98 5.10 10.51
N LEU A 75 -11.85 5.81 10.60
CA LEU A 75 -10.62 5.30 11.22
C LEU A 75 -10.81 5.00 12.71
N LEU A 76 -11.44 5.91 13.45
CA LEU A 76 -11.70 5.74 14.87
C LEU A 76 -12.65 4.56 15.12
N ALA A 77 -13.74 4.47 14.35
CA ALA A 77 -14.67 3.36 14.43
C ALA A 77 -14.01 2.01 14.11
N GLY A 78 -13.14 1.97 13.09
CA GLY A 78 -12.36 0.78 12.75
C GLY A 78 -11.39 0.37 13.85
N ALA A 79 -10.69 1.32 14.46
CA ALA A 79 -9.79 1.05 15.58
C ALA A 79 -10.53 0.55 16.83
N ASP A 80 -11.69 1.13 17.14
CA ASP A 80 -12.56 0.67 18.22
C ASP A 80 -13.13 -0.71 17.94
N PHE A 81 -13.45 -1.03 16.68
CA PHE A 81 -13.88 -2.36 16.27
C PHE A 81 -12.75 -3.38 16.48
N ALA A 82 -11.54 -3.11 15.97
CA ALA A 82 -10.39 -4.01 16.09
C ALA A 82 -10.06 -4.33 17.56
N ARG A 83 -10.04 -3.31 18.43
CA ARG A 83 -9.80 -3.47 19.88
C ARG A 83 -10.80 -4.39 20.60
N ARG A 84 -11.97 -4.67 20.03
CA ARG A 84 -12.95 -5.61 20.62
C ARG A 84 -12.62 -7.07 20.35
N TRP A 85 -11.74 -7.34 19.40
CA TRP A 85 -11.39 -8.68 18.92
C TRP A 85 -9.89 -9.01 19.08
N ASP A 86 -9.11 -8.08 19.62
CA ASP A 86 -7.79 -8.33 20.22
C ASP A 86 -7.95 -8.99 21.60
#